data_AF-A0A8C7H510-F1
#
_entry.id   AF-A0A8C7H510-F1
#
_cell.length_a   1.000
_cell.length_b   1.000
_cell.length_c   1.000
_cell.angle_alpha   90.00
_cell.angle_beta   90.00
_cell.angle_gamma   90.00
#
_symmetry.space_group_name_H-M   'P 1'
#
loop_
_entity.id
_entity.type
_entity.pdbx_description
1 polymer ?
#
loop_
_entity_poly.entity_id
_entity_poly.type
_entity_poly.pdbx_seq_one_letter_code
_entity_poly.pdbx_strand_id
1 'polypeptide(L)'
;MASACYQDIEKDFIKCGETQDATEYLQQVSDAVLKHRHTSIALKKPKESEWKIAGLDDTSYKGEEEIKEWQNFYLQDSVKMELLGAVENLPYPTESGQLVIMLCEDLQVYAYDGEEMHLVALSLEEVFVSGLQYPGIKSFYRGECFKDMGKVGRRLEKEHQDLLRQAKPSFLSCLDSIKGASHTVTGGQV
;
A
#
# COMPACT_ATOMS: atom_id res chain seq x y z
N MET A 1 -23.05 31.03 -5.18
CA MET A 1 -21.82 30.76 -5.98
C MET A 1 -21.09 29.54 -5.42
N ALA A 2 -20.71 29.50 -4.13
CA ALA A 2 -20.02 28.34 -3.53
C ALA A 2 -20.77 26.99 -3.64
N SER A 3 -22.11 26.99 -3.48
CA SER A 3 -22.93 25.77 -3.55
C SER A 3 -23.00 25.12 -4.95
N ALA A 4 -22.84 25.90 -6.03
CA ALA A 4 -22.88 25.35 -7.39
C ALA A 4 -21.55 24.65 -7.72
N CYS A 5 -20.43 25.26 -7.34
CA CYS A 5 -19.09 24.70 -7.49
C CYS A 5 -18.93 23.37 -6.72
N TYR A 6 -19.44 23.28 -5.48
CA TYR A 6 -19.43 22.03 -4.72
C TYR A 6 -20.18 20.88 -5.42
N GLN A 7 -21.40 21.14 -5.93
CA GLN A 7 -22.21 20.12 -6.59
C GLN A 7 -21.57 19.63 -7.89
N ASP A 8 -20.90 20.50 -8.62
CA ASP A 8 -20.19 20.13 -9.85
C ASP A 8 -18.97 19.27 -9.55
N ILE A 9 -18.21 19.61 -8.49
CA ILE A 9 -17.07 18.80 -8.02
C ILE A 9 -17.53 17.41 -7.57
N GLU A 10 -18.53 17.34 -6.69
CA GLU A 10 -19.08 16.08 -6.19
C GLU A 10 -19.52 15.19 -7.36
N LYS A 11 -20.29 15.73 -8.31
CA LYS A 11 -20.74 14.98 -9.49
C LYS A 11 -19.60 14.44 -10.33
N ASP A 12 -18.55 15.24 -10.55
CA ASP A 12 -17.41 14.81 -11.35
C ASP A 12 -16.69 13.63 -10.68
N PHE A 13 -16.40 13.71 -9.38
CA PHE A 13 -15.74 12.61 -8.66
C PHE A 13 -16.62 11.37 -8.51
N ILE A 14 -17.92 11.51 -8.26
CA ILE A 14 -18.85 10.37 -8.18
C ILE A 14 -18.94 9.65 -9.52
N LYS A 15 -18.98 10.40 -10.63
CA LYS A 15 -19.03 9.84 -11.98
C LYS A 15 -17.79 8.99 -12.30
N CYS A 16 -16.62 9.34 -11.76
CA CYS A 16 -15.41 8.54 -11.95
C CYS A 16 -15.58 7.09 -11.47
N GLY A 17 -16.38 6.86 -10.42
CA GLY A 17 -16.61 5.53 -9.85
C GLY A 17 -17.61 4.64 -10.62
N GLU A 18 -18.14 5.09 -11.76
CA GLU A 18 -19.05 4.27 -12.59
C GLU A 18 -18.33 3.17 -13.37
N THR A 19 -17.01 3.29 -13.57
CA THR A 19 -16.20 2.25 -14.21
C THR A 19 -15.71 1.21 -13.20
N GLN A 20 -15.64 -0.06 -13.64
CA GLN A 20 -15.07 -1.16 -12.85
C GLN A 20 -13.59 -1.39 -13.15
N ASP A 21 -13.02 -0.70 -14.14
CA ASP A 21 -11.61 -0.78 -14.45
C ASP A 21 -10.82 0.19 -13.56
N ALA A 22 -9.95 -0.36 -12.71
CA ALA A 22 -9.19 0.45 -11.76
C ALA A 22 -8.22 1.43 -12.44
N THR A 23 -7.66 1.09 -13.61
CA THR A 23 -6.74 1.99 -14.32
C THR A 23 -7.50 3.15 -14.94
N GLU A 24 -8.65 2.88 -15.54
CA GLU A 24 -9.54 3.91 -16.05
C GLU A 24 -10.05 4.82 -14.92
N TYR A 25 -10.44 4.24 -13.79
CA TYR A 25 -10.93 5.02 -12.65
C TYR A 25 -9.85 5.96 -12.10
N LEU A 26 -8.63 5.45 -11.86
CA LEU A 26 -7.53 6.31 -11.40
C LEU A 26 -7.24 7.43 -12.39
N GLN A 27 -7.30 7.17 -13.71
CA GLN A 27 -7.12 8.21 -14.73
C GLN A 27 -8.24 9.26 -14.69
N GLN A 28 -9.50 8.83 -14.60
CA GLN A 28 -10.64 9.75 -14.52
C GLN A 28 -10.57 10.62 -13.26
N VAL A 29 -10.11 10.05 -12.14
CA VAL A 29 -9.90 10.78 -10.89
C VAL A 29 -8.76 11.77 -11.02
N SER A 30 -7.65 11.41 -11.66
CA SER A 30 -6.56 12.33 -11.96
C SER A 30 -7.04 13.53 -12.79
N ASP A 31 -7.85 13.27 -13.82
CA ASP A 31 -8.44 14.32 -14.65
C ASP A 31 -9.38 15.24 -13.83
N ALA A 32 -10.16 14.68 -12.90
CA ALA A 32 -11.03 15.44 -11.99
C ALA A 32 -10.23 16.29 -11.00
N VAL A 33 -9.14 15.75 -10.44
CA VAL A 33 -8.22 16.48 -9.55
C VAL A 33 -7.58 17.64 -10.30
N LEU A 34 -7.12 17.43 -11.54
CA LEU A 34 -6.57 18.50 -12.38
C LEU A 34 -7.60 19.58 -12.70
N LYS A 35 -8.84 19.17 -13.03
CA LYS A 35 -9.94 20.09 -13.34
C LYS A 35 -10.29 21.01 -12.16
N HIS A 36 -10.26 20.47 -10.95
CA HIS A 36 -10.70 21.18 -9.74
C HIS A 36 -9.55 21.63 -8.82
N ARG A 37 -8.31 21.52 -9.28
CA ARG A 37 -7.09 21.87 -8.54
C ARG A 37 -7.18 23.26 -7.91
N HIS A 38 -6.71 23.37 -6.68
CA HIS A 38 -6.77 24.56 -5.81
C HIS A 38 -8.16 24.95 -5.33
N THR A 39 -9.18 24.13 -5.60
CA THR A 39 -10.50 24.30 -4.99
C THR A 39 -10.56 23.58 -3.65
N SER A 40 -11.31 24.16 -2.73
CA SER A 40 -11.48 23.66 -1.38
C SER A 40 -12.90 23.18 -1.13
N ILE A 41 -13.03 22.06 -0.42
CA ILE A 41 -14.28 21.42 -0.03
C ILE A 41 -14.31 21.30 1.49
N ALA A 42 -15.32 21.91 2.13
CA ALA A 42 -15.55 21.71 3.54
C ALA A 42 -15.97 20.25 3.82
N LEU A 43 -15.24 19.55 4.68
CA LEU A 43 -15.56 18.18 5.04
C LEU A 43 -16.62 18.12 6.15
N LYS A 44 -17.49 17.11 6.10
CA LYS A 44 -18.42 16.82 7.20
C LYS A 44 -17.67 16.30 8.43
N LYS A 45 -16.58 15.56 8.20
CA LYS A 45 -15.67 15.00 9.20
C LYS A 45 -14.25 14.96 8.63
N PRO A 46 -13.22 15.29 9.43
CA PRO A 46 -13.29 15.98 10.74
C PRO A 46 -14.03 17.33 10.65
N LYS A 47 -14.69 17.76 11.73
CA LYS A 47 -15.37 19.07 11.72
C LYS A 47 -14.36 20.19 11.51
N GLU A 48 -14.77 21.25 10.80
CA GLU A 48 -13.97 22.44 10.52
C GLU A 48 -12.73 22.20 9.64
N SER A 49 -12.54 20.95 9.19
CA SER A 49 -11.49 20.60 8.24
C SER A 49 -11.94 20.85 6.79
N GLU A 50 -10.96 21.13 5.95
CA GLU A 50 -11.15 21.46 4.55
C GLU A 50 -10.27 20.57 3.69
N TRP A 51 -10.87 19.85 2.74
CA TRP A 51 -10.14 19.15 1.71
C TRP A 51 -9.82 20.10 0.57
N LYS A 52 -8.53 20.40 0.39
CA LYS A 52 -8.00 21.14 -0.74
C LYS A 52 -7.58 20.18 -1.84
N ILE A 53 -8.24 20.27 -2.99
CA ILE A 53 -7.94 19.44 -4.16
C ILE A 53 -6.61 19.88 -4.76
N ALA A 54 -5.67 18.95 -4.85
CA ALA A 54 -4.28 19.26 -5.12
C ALA A 54 -3.55 18.05 -5.70
N GLY A 55 -2.58 18.32 -6.59
CA GLY A 55 -1.57 17.32 -6.93
C GLY A 55 -0.46 17.29 -5.89
N LEU A 56 0.50 16.38 -6.04
CA LEU A 56 1.61 16.21 -5.08
C LEU A 56 2.38 17.51 -4.84
N ASP A 57 2.69 18.24 -5.91
CA ASP A 57 3.48 19.49 -5.84
C ASP A 57 2.83 20.61 -5.01
N ASP A 58 1.52 20.51 -4.74
CA ASP A 58 0.77 21.49 -3.93
C ASP A 58 0.60 21.05 -2.47
N THR A 59 1.16 19.90 -2.08
CA THR A 59 1.16 19.41 -0.71
C THR A 59 2.49 19.73 -0.01
N SER A 60 2.56 19.47 1.30
CA SER A 60 3.81 19.56 2.07
C SER A 60 4.84 18.50 1.66
N TYR A 61 4.40 17.45 0.95
CA TYR A 61 5.24 16.37 0.46
C TYR A 61 5.60 16.64 -1.00
N LYS A 62 6.86 16.41 -1.37
CA LYS A 62 7.36 16.78 -2.69
C LYS A 62 8.18 15.68 -3.31
N GLY A 63 7.99 15.48 -4.61
CA GLY A 63 8.75 14.55 -5.41
C GLY A 63 8.14 13.16 -5.47
N GLU A 64 8.26 12.52 -6.64
CA GLU A 64 7.67 11.21 -6.93
C GLU A 64 8.08 10.09 -5.97
N GLU A 65 9.16 10.27 -5.21
CA GLU A 65 9.64 9.31 -4.22
C GLU A 65 8.63 9.09 -3.10
N GLU A 66 7.88 10.12 -2.69
CA GLU A 66 6.84 10.03 -1.65
C GLU A 66 5.72 9.09 -2.08
N ILE A 67 5.19 9.29 -3.29
CA ILE A 67 4.16 8.41 -3.86
C ILE A 67 4.69 6.98 -3.99
N LYS A 68 5.92 6.81 -4.50
CA LYS A 68 6.54 5.47 -4.61
C LYS A 68 6.70 4.81 -3.24
N GLU A 69 6.97 5.57 -2.19
CA GLU A 69 7.07 5.04 -0.85
C GLU A 69 5.70 4.54 -0.35
N TRP A 70 4.66 5.37 -0.45
CA TRP A 70 3.29 5.03 -0.05
C TRP A 70 2.76 3.81 -0.78
N GLN A 71 2.96 3.76 -2.09
CA GLN A 71 2.52 2.66 -2.96
C GLN A 71 3.15 1.32 -2.60
N ASN A 72 4.37 1.28 -2.04
CA ASN A 72 5.15 0.05 -1.89
C ASN A 72 5.29 -0.45 -0.44
N PHE A 73 5.21 0.44 0.54
CA PHE A 73 5.61 0.10 1.91
C PHE A 73 4.49 0.16 2.93
N TYR A 74 3.38 0.83 2.64
CA TYR A 74 2.32 1.01 3.62
C TYR A 74 1.21 -0.02 3.51
N LEU A 75 0.90 -0.55 2.33
CA LEU A 75 -0.07 -1.64 2.23
C LEU A 75 0.63 -3.00 2.15
N GLN A 76 -0.15 -4.07 2.29
CA GLN A 76 0.36 -5.44 2.25
C GLN A 76 0.97 -5.76 0.88
N ASP A 77 0.33 -5.29 -0.18
CA ASP A 77 0.77 -5.41 -1.57
C ASP A 77 1.06 -4.02 -2.15
N SER A 78 1.89 -3.96 -3.19
CA SER A 78 2.12 -2.73 -3.93
C SER A 78 0.86 -2.33 -4.69
N VAL A 79 0.37 -1.12 -4.48
CA VAL A 79 -0.85 -0.61 -5.11
C VAL A 79 -0.60 0.69 -5.83
N LYS A 80 -1.33 0.96 -6.91
CA LYS A 80 -1.36 2.29 -7.51
C LYS A 80 -2.24 3.23 -6.69
N MET A 81 -1.80 4.47 -6.59
CA MET A 81 -2.46 5.53 -5.83
C MET A 81 -2.53 6.80 -6.66
N GLU A 82 -3.69 7.45 -6.66
CA GLU A 82 -3.90 8.79 -7.22
C GLU A 82 -4.15 9.79 -6.10
N LEU A 83 -3.43 10.90 -6.11
CA LEU A 83 -3.55 11.92 -5.06
C LEU A 83 -4.84 12.72 -5.25
N LEU A 84 -5.61 12.85 -4.19
CA LEU A 84 -6.83 13.66 -4.17
C LEU A 84 -6.55 15.07 -3.63
N GLY A 85 -5.47 15.23 -2.85
CA GLY A 85 -5.03 16.49 -2.29
C GLY A 85 -4.70 16.37 -0.81
N ALA A 86 -4.88 17.47 -0.08
CA ALA A 86 -4.56 17.54 1.35
C ALA A 86 -5.75 18.10 2.13
N VAL A 87 -5.95 17.57 3.33
CA VAL A 87 -6.88 18.11 4.31
C VAL A 87 -6.14 19.04 5.25
N GLU A 88 -6.65 20.26 5.36
CA GLU A 88 -6.14 21.34 6.20
C GLU A 88 -7.16 21.64 7.33
N ASN A 89 -6.76 22.48 8.28
CA ASN A 89 -7.58 22.87 9.45
C ASN A 89 -8.03 21.66 10.29
N LEU A 90 -7.16 20.67 10.44
CA LEU A 90 -7.44 19.50 11.27
C LEU A 90 -7.53 19.90 12.74
N PRO A 91 -8.48 19.33 13.51
CA PRO A 91 -8.62 19.62 14.94
C PRO A 91 -7.55 18.95 15.82
N TYR A 92 -6.60 18.25 15.21
CA TYR A 92 -5.50 17.53 15.87
C TYR A 92 -4.19 17.79 15.10
N PRO A 93 -3.04 17.72 15.79
CA PRO A 93 -1.75 17.93 15.14
C PRO A 93 -1.39 16.73 14.25
N THR A 94 -0.95 17.03 13.03
CA THR A 94 -0.18 16.10 12.18
C THR A 94 1.23 16.68 11.99
N GLU A 95 2.18 15.87 11.52
CA GLU A 95 3.58 16.32 11.39
C GLU A 95 3.70 17.57 10.50
N SER A 96 2.97 17.57 9.38
CA SER A 96 2.95 18.67 8.41
C SER A 96 1.79 19.66 8.60
N GLY A 97 0.89 19.41 9.55
CA GLY A 97 -0.40 20.11 9.65
C GLY A 97 -1.38 19.78 8.52
N GLN A 98 -1.01 18.86 7.62
CA GLN A 98 -1.84 18.32 6.54
C GLN A 98 -2.07 16.82 6.74
N LEU A 99 -3.21 16.34 6.21
CA LEU A 99 -3.49 14.92 6.01
C LEU A 99 -3.66 14.70 4.51
N VAL A 100 -2.70 14.01 3.89
CA VAL A 100 -2.71 13.80 2.44
C VAL A 100 -3.68 12.67 2.12
N ILE A 101 -4.65 12.91 1.24
CA ILE A 101 -5.65 11.91 0.87
C ILE A 101 -5.43 11.42 -0.56
N MET A 102 -5.68 10.12 -0.76
CA MET A 102 -5.42 9.43 -2.01
C MET A 102 -6.43 8.32 -2.26
N LEU A 103 -6.73 8.09 -3.53
CA LEU A 103 -7.53 6.95 -3.98
C LEU A 103 -6.59 5.82 -4.40
N CYS A 104 -6.85 4.61 -3.93
CA CYS A 104 -6.14 3.41 -4.37
C CYS A 104 -6.89 2.67 -5.48
N GLU A 105 -6.17 1.80 -6.21
CA GLU A 105 -6.76 0.93 -7.24
C GLU A 105 -7.80 -0.08 -6.70
N ASP A 106 -7.89 -0.25 -5.38
CA ASP A 106 -8.96 -1.00 -4.70
C ASP A 106 -10.24 -0.18 -4.48
N LEU A 107 -10.27 1.05 -5.01
CA LEU A 107 -11.36 2.02 -4.99
C LEU A 107 -11.60 2.68 -3.62
N GLN A 108 -10.72 2.42 -2.65
CA GLN A 108 -10.82 2.95 -1.31
C GLN A 108 -9.97 4.22 -1.15
N VAL A 109 -10.35 5.05 -0.18
CA VAL A 109 -9.68 6.31 0.10
C VAL A 109 -8.81 6.15 1.34
N TYR A 110 -7.54 6.45 1.15
CA TYR A 110 -6.52 6.39 2.19
C TYR A 110 -6.02 7.79 2.52
N ALA A 111 -5.47 7.94 3.72
CA ALA A 111 -4.93 9.18 4.21
C ALA A 111 -3.58 8.95 4.90
N TYR A 112 -2.60 9.78 4.57
CA TYR A 112 -1.26 9.76 5.17
C TYR A 112 -1.08 10.97 6.08
N ASP A 113 -0.73 10.73 7.34
CA ASP A 113 -0.63 11.78 8.38
C ASP A 113 0.81 12.20 8.73
N GLY A 114 1.80 11.62 8.04
CA GLY A 114 3.23 11.82 8.28
C GLY A 114 3.92 10.61 8.89
N GLU A 115 3.18 9.70 9.51
CA GLU A 115 3.72 8.48 10.12
C GLU A 115 3.02 7.22 9.61
N GLU A 116 1.69 7.23 9.56
CA GLU A 116 0.88 6.07 9.20
C GLU A 116 -0.01 6.36 7.99
N MET A 117 -0.36 5.28 7.28
CA MET A 117 -1.40 5.29 6.27
C MET A 117 -2.69 4.78 6.88
N HIS A 118 -3.80 5.45 6.61
CA HIS A 118 -5.10 5.17 7.20
C HIS A 118 -6.14 4.95 6.12
N LEU A 119 -6.86 3.83 6.16
CA LEU A 119 -8.08 3.66 5.38
C LEU A 119 -9.17 4.55 6.00
N VAL A 120 -9.56 5.63 5.33
CA VAL A 120 -10.45 6.67 5.89
C VAL A 120 -11.85 6.68 5.27
N ALA A 121 -12.04 6.04 4.12
CA ALA A 121 -13.35 5.79 3.53
C ALA A 121 -13.26 4.59 2.57
N LEU A 122 -14.37 3.85 2.42
CA LEU A 122 -14.45 2.69 1.52
C LEU A 122 -14.74 3.09 0.06
N SER A 123 -15.08 4.36 -0.17
CA SER A 123 -15.27 4.94 -1.50
C SER A 123 -15.18 6.47 -1.47
N LEU A 124 -14.98 7.09 -2.64
CA LEU A 124 -15.09 8.55 -2.79
C LEU A 124 -16.48 9.07 -2.42
N GLU A 125 -17.54 8.30 -2.71
CA GLU A 125 -18.91 8.66 -2.32
C GLU A 125 -19.04 8.83 -0.80
N GLU A 126 -18.44 7.93 -0.04
CA GLU A 126 -18.46 8.01 1.42
C GLU A 126 -17.75 9.28 1.94
N VAL A 127 -16.71 9.76 1.24
CA VAL A 127 -16.05 11.04 1.58
C VAL A 127 -17.04 12.21 1.49
N PHE A 128 -17.85 12.29 0.44
CA PHE A 128 -18.85 13.35 0.28
C PHE A 128 -20.06 13.18 1.21
N VAL A 129 -20.50 11.95 1.45
CA VAL A 129 -21.68 11.65 2.27
C VAL A 129 -21.39 11.76 3.77
N SER A 130 -20.27 11.21 4.23
CA SER A 130 -19.95 11.02 5.65
C SER A 130 -18.71 11.79 6.12
N GLY A 131 -17.87 12.25 5.20
CA GLY A 131 -16.54 12.79 5.50
C GLY A 131 -15.51 11.67 5.69
N LEU A 132 -14.33 12.03 6.18
CA LEU A 132 -13.24 11.09 6.44
C LEU A 132 -13.40 10.51 7.85
N GLN A 133 -13.30 9.19 7.96
CA GLN A 133 -13.15 8.53 9.25
C GLN A 133 -11.67 8.56 9.64
N TYR A 134 -11.26 9.56 10.41
CA TYR A 134 -9.90 9.66 10.95
C TYR A 134 -9.90 9.38 12.47
N PRO A 135 -8.93 8.62 13.03
CA PRO A 135 -7.68 8.12 12.43
C PRO A 135 -7.80 6.91 11.49
N GLY A 136 -8.99 6.44 11.13
CA GLY A 136 -9.14 5.37 10.12
C GLY A 136 -10.08 4.26 10.55
N ILE A 137 -10.63 3.55 9.57
CA ILE A 137 -11.21 2.20 9.71
C ILE A 137 -10.10 1.20 10.07
N LYS A 138 -8.92 1.39 9.45
CA LYS A 138 -7.72 0.59 9.65
C LYS A 138 -6.49 1.46 9.42
N SER A 139 -5.44 1.26 10.21
CA SER A 139 -4.15 1.92 10.06
C SER A 139 -3.06 0.93 9.66
N PHE A 140 -2.03 1.47 9.04
CA PHE A 140 -0.96 0.74 8.41
C PHE A 140 0.36 1.49 8.63
N TYR A 141 1.38 0.80 9.17
CA TYR A 141 2.68 1.42 9.43
C TYR A 141 3.64 1.20 8.25
N ARG A 142 4.73 1.95 8.20
CA ARG A 142 5.76 1.73 7.18
C ARG A 142 6.41 0.35 7.27
N GLY A 143 6.22 -0.48 6.25
CA GLY A 143 6.73 -1.86 6.19
C GLY A 143 5.67 -2.94 6.44
N GLU A 144 4.38 -2.61 6.34
CA GLU A 144 3.29 -3.60 6.38
C GLU A 144 3.53 -4.78 5.45
N CYS A 145 4.05 -4.53 4.25
CA CYS A 145 4.36 -5.55 3.25
C CYS A 145 5.35 -6.63 3.73
N PHE A 146 6.11 -6.36 4.81
CA PHE A 146 7.06 -7.31 5.39
C PHE A 146 6.51 -8.11 6.57
N LYS A 147 5.27 -7.87 7.02
CA LYS A 147 4.69 -8.55 8.19
C LYS A 147 4.78 -10.07 8.14
N ASP A 148 4.65 -10.65 6.94
CA ASP A 148 4.66 -12.10 6.75
C ASP A 148 6.02 -12.71 6.40
N MET A 149 7.07 -11.90 6.19
CA MET A 149 8.41 -12.39 5.85
C MET A 149 8.97 -13.35 6.91
N GLY A 150 8.70 -13.11 8.19
CA GLY A 150 9.13 -14.01 9.27
C GLY A 150 8.50 -15.40 9.18
N LYS A 151 7.28 -15.52 8.64
CA LYS A 151 6.63 -16.83 8.42
C LYS A 151 7.28 -17.56 7.24
N VAL A 152 7.60 -16.84 6.17
CA VAL A 152 8.28 -17.39 4.99
C VAL A 152 9.66 -17.96 5.37
N GLY A 153 10.45 -17.20 6.12
CA GLY A 153 11.78 -17.66 6.59
C GLY A 153 11.69 -18.94 7.41
N ARG A 154 10.75 -19.02 8.37
CA ARG A 154 10.53 -20.24 9.16
C ARG A 154 10.10 -21.44 8.31
N ARG A 155 9.28 -21.22 7.28
CA ARG A 155 8.85 -22.28 6.37
C ARG A 155 10.03 -22.81 5.54
N LEU A 156 10.82 -21.91 4.96
CA LEU A 156 12.00 -22.26 4.16
C LEU A 156 13.06 -23.01 4.97
N GLU A 157 13.32 -22.59 6.21
CA GLU A 157 14.24 -23.30 7.12
C GLU A 157 13.76 -24.74 7.39
N LYS A 158 12.46 -24.91 7.62
CA LYS A 158 11.87 -26.24 7.84
C LYS A 158 12.01 -27.13 6.60
N GLU A 159 11.69 -26.60 5.42
CA GLU A 159 11.83 -27.32 4.15
C GLU A 159 13.30 -27.73 3.90
N HIS A 160 14.25 -26.84 4.19
CA HIS A 160 15.68 -27.13 4.10
C HIS A 160 16.10 -28.29 5.03
N GLN A 161 15.67 -28.24 6.29
CA GLN A 161 15.97 -29.32 7.26
C GLN A 161 15.35 -30.65 6.86
N ASP A 162 14.12 -30.65 6.35
CA ASP A 162 13.43 -31.85 5.88
C ASP A 162 14.17 -32.47 4.66
N LEU A 163 14.62 -31.64 3.71
CA LEU A 163 15.43 -32.09 2.57
C LEU A 163 16.77 -32.69 3.01
N LEU A 164 17.48 -32.03 3.91
CA LEU A 164 18.73 -32.57 4.48
C LEU A 164 18.50 -33.92 5.16
N ARG A 165 17.41 -34.04 5.93
CA ARG A 165 17.07 -35.29 6.62
C ARG A 165 16.76 -36.42 5.65
N GLN A 166 16.11 -36.13 4.52
CA GLN A 166 15.79 -37.13 3.50
C GLN A 166 17.02 -37.53 2.67
N ALA A 167 17.90 -36.58 2.33
CA ALA A 167 19.07 -36.83 1.47
C ALA A 167 20.25 -37.44 2.23
N LYS A 168 20.42 -37.12 3.53
CA LYS A 168 21.57 -37.57 4.32
C LYS A 168 21.80 -39.09 4.32
N PRO A 169 20.78 -39.97 4.47
CA PRO A 169 20.98 -41.41 4.47
C PRO A 169 21.52 -41.97 3.14
N SER A 170 20.98 -41.51 2.00
CA SER A 170 21.43 -41.97 0.68
C SER A 170 22.86 -41.50 0.37
N PHE A 171 23.19 -40.26 0.73
CA PHE A 171 24.55 -39.73 0.63
C PHE A 171 25.56 -40.55 1.47
N LEU A 172 25.24 -40.84 2.73
CA LEU A 172 26.11 -41.63 3.61
C LEU A 172 26.28 -43.06 3.08
N SER A 173 25.21 -43.69 2.60
CA SER A 173 25.29 -45.03 1.99
C SER A 173 26.21 -45.08 0.76
N CYS A 174 26.18 -44.07 -0.11
CA CYS A 174 27.11 -43.97 -1.24
C CYS A 174 28.56 -43.84 -0.77
N LEU A 175 28.84 -43.02 0.25
CA LEU A 175 30.20 -42.83 0.79
C LEU A 175 30.75 -44.10 1.43
N ASP A 176 29.93 -44.85 2.17
CA ASP A 176 30.34 -46.12 2.77
C ASP A 176 30.63 -47.18 1.70
N SER A 177 29.86 -47.19 0.62
CA SER A 177 30.08 -48.08 -0.53
C SER A 177 31.41 -47.79 -1.23
N ILE A 178 31.78 -46.52 -1.36
CA ILE A 178 33.07 -46.09 -1.94
C ILE A 178 34.24 -46.47 -1.03
N LYS A 179 34.12 -46.27 0.29
CA LYS A 179 35.15 -46.68 1.25
C LYS A 179 35.36 -48.20 1.30
N GLY A 180 34.29 -48.98 1.19
CA GLY A 180 34.36 -50.45 1.13
C GLY A 180 35.10 -50.95 -0.12
N ALA A 181 34.92 -50.28 -1.26
CA ALA A 181 35.57 -50.66 -2.52
C ALA A 181 37.09 -50.38 -2.55
N SER A 182 37.59 -49.40 -1.77
CA SER A 182 39.04 -49.14 -1.68
C SER A 182 39.82 -50.18 -0.87
N HIS A 183 39.17 -51.04 -0.09
CA HIS A 183 39.85 -52.06 0.74
C HIS A 183 40.04 -53.42 0.04
N THR A 184 39.53 -53.62 -1.18
CA THR A 184 39.63 -54.91 -1.91
C THR A 184 40.70 -54.95 -2.99
N VAL A 185 41.61 -53.97 -3.05
CA VAL A 185 42.75 -53.99 -4.00
C VAL A 185 44.07 -54.22 -3.26
N THR A 186 44.25 -55.40 -2.66
CA THR A 186 45.56 -56.00 -2.40
C THR A 186 45.43 -57.52 -2.39
N GLY A 187 46.11 -58.19 -3.32
CA GLY A 187 46.30 -59.64 -3.24
C GLY A 187 46.14 -60.42 -4.54
N GLY A 188 46.72 -59.97 -5.64
CA GLY A 188 47.02 -60.83 -6.79
C GLY A 188 48.54 -60.94 -6.94
N GLN A 189 49.14 -61.97 -6.38
CA GLN A 189 50.56 -62.29 -6.46
C GLN A 189 50.77 -63.40 -7.52
N VAL A 190 51.77 -63.16 -8.38
CA VAL A 190 52.50 -64.08 -9.30
C VAL A 190 51.76 -64.59 -10.54
#